data_AF-A0A931WFY8-F1
#
_entry.id   AF-A0A931WFY8-F1
#
_cell.length_a   1.000
_cell.length_b   1.000
_cell.length_c   1.000
_cell.angle_alpha   90.00
_cell.angle_beta   90.00
_cell.angle_gamma   90.00
#
_symmetry.space_group_name_H-M   'P 1'
#
loop_
_entity.id
_entity.type
_entity.pdbx_description
1 polymer ?
#
loop_
_entity_poly.entity_id
_entity_poly.type
_entity_poly.pdbx_seq_one_letter_code
_entity_poly.pdbx_strand_id
1 'polypeptide(L)'
;MTAVLVREGLSGTPWNKGLTKLTHPSVAKMALSRSGKRYGPYRSSKPLNLSRSAELAELIGIILGDGSLAPSSRTQRLLISLDSRVQDQVRYTAYLMKNVFEIEPKVVLQKGAHCNRVYIYHNGIAEALGLPLGNKIKNDVGVPRWIKDDDSHLKLCLRGLFETDGSYYEQPHNSTYVLDFKNKCRQLLQDVFDGLVQLGYRPQKGGDYVRLAKKAEVQKFAKEINFRNFSCRIR
;
A
#
# COMPACT_ATOMS: atom_id res chain seq x y z
N MET A 1 -49.13 26.00 18.67
CA MET A 1 -48.31 24.76 18.78
C MET A 1 -47.99 24.35 17.35
N THR A 2 -46.75 24.33 16.85
CA THR A 2 -45.48 23.99 17.49
C THR A 2 -44.36 24.66 16.70
N ALA A 3 -43.43 25.30 17.42
CA ALA A 3 -42.20 25.84 16.87
C ALA A 3 -41.27 24.71 16.42
N VAL A 4 -40.59 24.87 15.28
CA VAL A 4 -39.37 24.11 14.99
C VAL A 4 -38.23 25.10 14.82
N LEU A 5 -37.47 25.25 15.90
CA LEU A 5 -36.16 25.87 15.95
C LEU A 5 -35.20 25.11 15.04
N VAL A 6 -34.81 25.71 13.91
CA VAL A 6 -33.62 25.26 13.17
C VAL A 6 -32.42 25.95 13.79
N ARG A 7 -31.56 25.11 14.37
CA ARG A 7 -30.32 25.47 15.06
C ARG A 7 -29.38 26.23 14.10
N GLU A 8 -28.99 27.43 14.49
CA GLU A 8 -27.84 28.14 13.91
C GLU A 8 -26.57 27.33 14.15
N GLY A 9 -25.96 26.84 13.08
CA GLY A 9 -24.69 26.14 13.09
C GLY A 9 -23.62 26.98 12.40
N LEU A 10 -22.80 27.67 13.21
CA LEU A 10 -21.43 28.14 12.94
C LEU A 10 -21.09 28.45 11.47
N SER A 11 -21.49 29.64 11.01
CA SER A 11 -20.93 30.27 9.80
C SER A 11 -19.53 30.81 10.07
N GLY A 12 -18.56 29.90 10.22
CA GLY A 12 -17.16 30.27 10.17
C GLY A 12 -16.90 30.99 8.85
N THR A 13 -16.49 32.27 8.92
CA THR A 13 -16.17 33.05 7.72
C THR A 13 -15.18 32.23 6.91
N PRO A 14 -15.42 31.95 5.61
CA PRO A 14 -14.50 31.15 4.82
C PRO A 14 -13.12 31.81 4.88
N TRP A 15 -12.03 31.04 4.83
CA TRP A 15 -10.66 31.52 5.12
C TRP A 15 -10.25 32.74 4.26
N ASN A 16 -10.91 32.93 3.11
CA ASN A 16 -10.69 34.00 2.16
C ASN A 16 -11.56 35.23 2.44
N LYS A 17 -12.34 35.23 3.53
CA LYS A 17 -13.30 36.28 3.92
C LYS A 17 -14.25 36.69 2.79
N GLY A 18 -14.56 35.77 1.86
CA GLY A 18 -15.38 36.05 0.67
C GLY A 18 -14.67 36.80 -0.47
N LEU A 19 -13.36 37.04 -0.35
CA LEU A 19 -12.56 37.70 -1.39
C LEU A 19 -12.23 36.72 -2.51
N THR A 20 -12.43 37.17 -3.75
CA THR A 20 -12.18 36.44 -4.98
C THR A 20 -11.38 37.31 -5.94
N LYS A 21 -10.89 36.73 -7.05
CA LYS A 21 -10.21 37.50 -8.12
C LYS A 21 -11.10 38.57 -8.75
N LEU A 22 -12.43 38.45 -8.61
CA LEU A 22 -13.40 39.41 -9.14
C LEU A 22 -13.73 40.51 -8.11
N THR A 23 -13.62 40.19 -6.81
CA THR A 23 -14.07 41.06 -5.73
C THR A 23 -12.94 41.81 -5.01
N HIS A 24 -11.66 41.46 -5.24
CA HIS A 24 -10.54 42.13 -4.58
C HIS A 24 -9.29 42.31 -5.48
N PRO A 25 -8.77 43.55 -5.64
CA PRO A 25 -7.65 43.85 -6.52
C PRO A 25 -6.37 43.06 -6.20
N SER A 26 -6.05 42.85 -4.92
CA SER A 26 -4.86 42.07 -4.54
C SER A 26 -5.00 40.59 -4.90
N VAL A 27 -6.20 40.02 -4.83
CA VAL A 27 -6.46 38.63 -5.21
C VAL A 27 -6.44 38.51 -6.74
N ALA A 28 -6.96 39.50 -7.45
CA ALA A 28 -6.88 39.62 -8.91
C ALA A 28 -5.42 39.68 -9.39
N LYS A 29 -4.62 40.58 -8.80
CA LYS A 29 -3.18 40.73 -9.08
C LYS A 29 -2.41 39.43 -8.79
N MET A 30 -2.72 38.78 -7.67
CA MET A 30 -2.11 37.50 -7.31
C MET A 30 -2.50 36.37 -8.28
N ALA A 31 -3.76 36.30 -8.70
CA ALA A 31 -4.24 35.34 -9.70
C ALA A 31 -3.60 35.60 -11.08
N LEU A 32 -3.51 36.85 -11.53
CA LEU A 32 -2.83 37.24 -12.76
C LEU A 32 -1.34 36.90 -12.72
N SER A 33 -0.67 37.19 -11.60
CA SER A 33 0.75 36.86 -11.42
C SER A 33 1.06 35.35 -11.43
N ARG A 34 0.04 34.52 -11.17
CA ARG A 34 0.09 33.05 -11.14
C ARG A 34 -0.45 32.40 -12.42
N SER A 35 -1.25 33.12 -13.20
CA SER A 35 -1.83 32.64 -14.45
C SER A 35 -0.71 32.37 -15.47
N GLY A 36 -0.70 31.20 -16.08
CA GLY A 36 0.30 30.80 -17.08
C GLY A 36 1.68 30.45 -16.54
N LYS A 37 2.00 30.71 -15.26
CA LYS A 37 3.27 30.26 -14.66
C LYS A 37 3.19 28.78 -14.33
N ARG A 38 3.99 27.97 -15.02
CA ARG A 38 4.37 26.64 -14.52
C ARG A 38 5.18 26.87 -13.24
N TYR A 39 4.66 26.41 -12.11
CA TYR A 39 5.46 26.30 -10.90
C TYR A 39 6.68 25.44 -11.23
N GLY A 40 7.89 25.96 -11.01
CA GLY A 40 9.11 25.18 -11.18
C GLY A 40 9.08 23.90 -10.33
N PRO A 41 9.91 22.89 -10.65
CA PRO A 41 10.05 21.72 -9.79
C PRO A 41 10.40 22.18 -8.37
N TYR A 42 9.92 21.45 -7.35
CA TYR A 42 10.41 21.66 -6.00
C TYR A 42 11.93 21.47 -6.00
N ARG A 43 12.67 22.13 -5.08
CA ARG A 43 14.08 21.80 -4.83
C ARG A 43 14.21 20.28 -4.81
N SER A 44 15.18 19.73 -5.55
CA SER A 44 15.44 18.30 -5.56
C SER A 44 15.49 17.82 -4.12
N SER A 45 14.52 16.99 -3.75
CA SER A 45 14.59 16.29 -2.47
C SER A 45 15.87 15.46 -2.49
N LYS A 46 16.53 15.34 -1.33
CA LYS A 46 17.65 14.39 -1.21
C LYS A 46 17.19 13.03 -1.74
N PRO A 47 18.04 12.30 -2.48
CA PRO A 47 17.68 10.97 -2.95
C PRO A 47 17.33 10.09 -1.75
N LEU A 48 16.30 9.27 -1.91
CA LEU A 48 15.94 8.23 -0.93
C LEU A 48 16.98 7.12 -1.02
N ASN A 49 17.82 6.99 0.00
CA ASN A 49 18.76 5.88 0.12
C ASN A 49 18.19 4.84 1.08
N LEU A 50 17.44 3.89 0.54
CA LEU A 50 16.81 2.83 1.33
C LEU A 50 17.82 1.71 1.57
N SER A 51 18.04 1.36 2.84
CA SER A 51 18.81 0.18 3.20
C SER A 51 18.00 -1.08 2.86
N ARG A 52 18.67 -2.12 2.32
CA ARG A 52 18.05 -3.43 2.07
C ARG A 52 17.82 -4.16 3.39
N SER A 53 16.74 -3.78 4.07
CA SER A 53 16.38 -4.31 5.38
C SER A 53 15.22 -5.31 5.30
N ALA A 54 15.03 -6.04 6.40
CA ALA A 54 13.88 -6.91 6.62
C ALA A 54 12.55 -6.17 6.46
N GLU A 55 12.44 -4.97 7.02
CA GLU A 55 11.25 -4.11 6.92
C GLU A 55 10.97 -3.66 5.49
N LEU A 56 12.02 -3.34 4.72
CA LEU A 56 11.88 -2.97 3.32
C LEU A 56 11.38 -4.15 2.49
N ALA A 57 11.90 -5.35 2.72
CA ALA A 57 11.47 -6.54 1.99
C ALA A 57 9.99 -6.86 2.25
N GLU A 58 9.56 -6.82 3.50
CA GLU A 58 8.14 -6.97 3.84
C GLU A 58 7.28 -5.87 3.23
N LEU A 59 7.71 -4.61 3.34
CA LEU A 59 6.96 -3.48 2.81
C LEU A 59 6.83 -3.57 1.29
N ILE A 60 7.86 -4.03 0.57
CA ILE A 60 7.77 -4.30 -0.87
C ILE A 60 6.69 -5.34 -1.16
N GLY A 61 6.59 -6.41 -0.37
CA GLY A 61 5.50 -7.39 -0.50
C GLY A 61 4.11 -6.74 -0.41
N ILE A 62 3.90 -5.91 0.62
CA ILE A 62 2.64 -5.16 0.81
C ILE A 62 2.39 -4.19 -0.37
N ILE A 63 3.43 -3.49 -0.83
CA ILE A 63 3.34 -2.57 -1.98
C ILE A 63 2.96 -3.32 -3.25
N LEU A 64 3.50 -4.52 -3.46
CA LEU A 64 3.24 -5.34 -4.65
C LEU A 64 1.81 -5.89 -4.68
N GLY A 65 1.18 -6.13 -3.53
CA GLY A 65 -0.25 -6.47 -3.45
C GLY A 65 -1.15 -5.23 -3.58
N ASP A 66 -1.30 -4.48 -2.49
CA ASP A 66 -2.28 -3.38 -2.39
C ASP A 66 -1.72 -1.97 -2.68
N GLY A 67 -0.41 -1.87 -2.93
CA GLY A 67 0.24 -0.60 -3.22
C GLY A 67 -0.07 -0.02 -4.61
N SER A 68 0.03 1.29 -4.74
CA SER A 68 -0.06 2.04 -5.98
C SER A 68 1.02 3.12 -5.98
N LEU A 69 1.96 3.00 -6.92
CA LEU A 69 2.98 4.00 -7.21
C LEU A 69 2.54 4.82 -8.42
N ALA A 70 2.29 6.11 -8.22
CA ALA A 70 1.79 6.98 -9.27
C ALA A 70 2.54 8.32 -9.32
N PRO A 71 2.72 8.90 -10.51
CA PRO A 71 3.14 10.29 -10.60
C PRO A 71 2.06 11.18 -9.98
N SER A 72 2.50 12.18 -9.25
CA SER A 72 1.72 13.34 -8.82
C SER A 72 2.29 14.56 -9.52
N SER A 73 1.50 15.63 -9.67
CA SER A 73 1.84 16.83 -10.46
C SER A 73 3.29 17.33 -10.36
N ARG A 74 3.95 17.12 -9.22
CA ARG A 74 5.34 17.56 -8.95
C ARG A 74 6.19 16.52 -8.21
N THR A 75 5.69 15.30 -8.05
CA THR A 75 6.35 14.27 -7.22
C THR A 75 5.87 12.85 -7.54
N GLN A 76 6.28 11.85 -6.77
CA GLN A 76 5.71 10.52 -6.82
C GLN A 76 4.91 10.28 -5.54
N ARG A 77 3.85 9.47 -5.65
CA ARG A 77 3.01 9.08 -4.53
C ARG A 77 3.06 7.56 -4.41
N LEU A 78 3.39 7.10 -3.22
CA LEU A 78 3.12 5.73 -2.79
C LEU A 78 1.84 5.76 -1.96
N LEU A 79 0.85 4.97 -2.37
CA LEU A 79 -0.41 4.77 -1.67
C LEU A 79 -0.61 3.27 -1.44
N ILE A 80 -0.95 2.87 -0.22
CA ILE A 80 -1.42 1.52 0.10
C ILE A 80 -2.87 1.66 0.58
N SER A 81 -3.76 0.84 0.02
CA SER A 81 -5.19 0.85 0.34
C SER A 81 -5.52 -0.40 1.14
N LEU A 82 -6.01 -0.24 2.37
CA LEU A 82 -6.24 -1.34 3.32
C LEU A 82 -7.67 -1.29 3.84
N ASP A 83 -8.21 -2.43 4.26
CA ASP A 83 -9.54 -2.50 4.87
C ASP A 83 -9.58 -1.72 6.19
N SER A 84 -10.52 -0.78 6.31
CA SER A 84 -10.67 0.03 7.53
C SER A 84 -11.12 -0.77 8.76
N ARG A 85 -11.62 -1.99 8.60
CA ARG A 85 -12.01 -2.89 9.70
C ARG A 85 -10.80 -3.55 10.36
N VAL A 86 -9.66 -3.53 9.67
CA VAL A 86 -8.41 -4.20 10.06
C VAL A 86 -7.39 -3.15 10.52
N GLN A 87 -7.71 -2.45 11.60
CA GLN A 87 -6.93 -1.28 12.05
C GLN A 87 -5.50 -1.62 12.46
N ASP A 88 -5.24 -2.85 12.92
CA ASP A 88 -3.87 -3.31 13.25
C ASP A 88 -2.98 -3.36 12.00
N GLN A 89 -3.50 -3.84 10.87
CA GLN A 89 -2.77 -3.86 9.59
C GLN A 89 -2.48 -2.44 9.10
N VAL A 90 -3.41 -1.51 9.30
CA VAL A 90 -3.24 -0.09 8.94
C VAL A 90 -2.13 0.55 9.77
N ARG A 91 -2.16 0.35 11.09
CA ARG A 91 -1.13 0.85 12.01
C ARG A 91 0.23 0.25 11.69
N TYR A 92 0.29 -1.06 11.46
CA TYR A 92 1.53 -1.76 11.16
C TYR A 92 2.14 -1.30 9.83
N THR A 93 1.32 -1.12 8.79
CA THR A 93 1.78 -0.62 7.49
C THR A 93 2.30 0.81 7.61
N ALA A 94 1.61 1.68 8.37
CA ALA A 94 2.10 3.04 8.64
C ALA A 94 3.43 3.03 9.40
N TYR A 95 3.58 2.16 10.40
CA TYR A 95 4.84 1.97 11.12
C TYR A 95 5.98 1.53 10.20
N LEU A 96 5.75 0.52 9.34
CA LEU A 96 6.75 0.07 8.36
C LEU A 96 7.15 1.19 7.39
N MET A 97 6.17 1.91 6.84
CA MET A 97 6.45 3.03 5.94
C MET A 97 7.27 4.12 6.64
N LYS A 98 6.94 4.46 7.88
CA LYS A 98 7.70 5.43 8.66
C LYS A 98 9.14 5.01 8.88
N ASN A 99 9.38 3.75 9.25
CA ASN A 99 10.72 3.26 9.51
C ASN A 99 11.58 3.14 8.25
N VAL A 100 10.98 2.67 7.15
CA VAL A 100 11.71 2.48 5.89
C VAL A 100 12.03 3.83 5.24
N PHE A 101 11.07 4.73 5.18
CA PHE A 101 11.23 6.01 4.46
C PHE A 101 11.69 7.16 5.33
N GLU A 102 11.70 7.00 6.66
CA GLU A 102 11.94 8.08 7.63
C GLU A 102 11.01 9.30 7.42
N ILE A 103 9.81 9.04 6.86
CA ILE A 103 8.79 10.03 6.54
C ILE A 103 7.49 9.62 7.23
N GLU A 104 6.87 10.54 7.96
CA GLU A 104 5.57 10.29 8.58
C GLU A 104 4.49 10.06 7.51
N PRO A 105 3.91 8.85 7.41
CA PRO A 105 2.87 8.58 6.42
C PRO A 105 1.54 9.21 6.84
N LYS A 106 0.76 9.62 5.85
CA LYS A 106 -0.61 10.09 6.08
C LYS A 106 -1.56 8.91 6.04
N VAL A 107 -2.39 8.78 7.07
CA VAL A 107 -3.48 7.80 7.15
C VAL A 107 -4.82 8.52 7.03
N VAL A 108 -5.62 8.16 6.03
CA VAL A 108 -6.92 8.81 5.78
C VAL A 108 -7.98 7.74 5.49
N LEU A 109 -9.11 7.82 6.19
CA LEU A 109 -10.30 7.02 5.87
C LEU A 109 -10.96 7.57 4.60
N GLN A 110 -11.19 6.71 3.62
CA GLN A 110 -11.90 7.07 2.40
C GLN A 110 -13.40 7.24 2.71
N LYS A 111 -13.95 8.41 2.41
CA LYS A 111 -15.39 8.67 2.59
C LYS A 111 -16.22 7.68 1.78
N GLY A 112 -17.23 7.08 2.43
CA GLY A 112 -18.16 6.15 1.78
C GLY A 112 -17.56 4.79 1.40
N ALA A 113 -16.36 4.46 1.89
CA ALA A 113 -15.75 3.15 1.67
C ALA A 113 -15.12 2.62 2.96
N HIS A 114 -15.12 1.30 3.15
CA HIS A 114 -14.41 0.65 4.25
C HIS A 114 -12.91 0.51 3.93
N CYS A 115 -12.27 1.63 3.59
CA CYS A 115 -10.89 1.65 3.10
C CYS A 115 -10.09 2.78 3.74
N ASN A 116 -8.98 2.42 4.38
CA ASN A 116 -7.94 3.34 4.82
C ASN A 116 -6.86 3.46 3.75
N ARG A 117 -6.45 4.71 3.50
CA ARG A 117 -5.37 5.05 2.60
C ARG A 117 -4.16 5.48 3.41
N VAL A 118 -3.07 4.72 3.33
CA VAL A 118 -1.77 5.06 3.92
C VAL A 118 -0.86 5.52 2.79
N TYR A 119 -0.35 6.76 2.84
CA TYR A 119 0.44 7.30 1.73
C TYR A 119 1.53 8.28 2.13
N ILE A 120 2.56 8.34 1.27
CA ILE A 120 3.63 9.33 1.32
C ILE A 120 3.82 9.97 -0.06
N TYR A 121 4.47 11.14 -0.07
CA TYR A 121 4.92 11.83 -1.26
C TYR A 121 6.42 12.07 -1.18
N HIS A 122 7.17 11.64 -2.18
CA HIS A 122 8.60 11.91 -2.30
C HIS A 122 9.06 11.66 -3.75
N ASN A 123 10.12 12.34 -4.19
CA ASN A 123 10.68 12.08 -5.51
C ASN A 123 11.62 10.87 -5.47
N GLY A 124 11.59 10.01 -6.50
CA GLY A 124 12.47 8.85 -6.55
C GLY A 124 12.05 7.68 -5.66
N ILE A 125 10.79 7.63 -5.17
CA ILE A 125 10.26 6.45 -4.46
C ILE A 125 10.37 5.21 -5.35
N ALA A 126 9.95 5.34 -6.62
CA ALA A 126 9.98 4.25 -7.59
C ALA A 126 11.39 3.70 -7.79
N GLU A 127 12.37 4.60 -7.96
CA GLU A 127 13.78 4.26 -8.13
C GLU A 127 14.35 3.60 -6.87
N ALA A 128 14.10 4.20 -5.70
CA ALA A 128 14.59 3.68 -4.42
C ALA A 128 14.01 2.28 -4.08
N LEU A 129 12.77 2.01 -4.47
CA LEU A 129 12.15 0.68 -4.32
C LEU A 129 12.55 -0.31 -5.41
N GLY A 130 13.09 0.16 -6.54
CA GLY A 130 13.29 -0.65 -7.73
C GLY A 130 11.98 -1.11 -8.39
N LEU A 131 10.90 -0.32 -8.26
CA LEU A 131 9.57 -0.63 -8.78
C LEU A 131 9.09 0.45 -9.77
N PRO A 132 8.50 0.09 -10.92
CA PRO A 132 8.07 1.09 -11.90
C PRO A 132 6.80 1.82 -11.45
N LEU A 133 6.64 3.05 -11.94
CA LEU A 133 5.41 3.83 -11.75
C LEU A 133 4.26 3.28 -12.62
N GLY A 134 3.04 3.36 -12.11
CA GLY A 134 1.82 3.10 -12.88
C GLY A 134 1.24 1.71 -12.68
N ASN A 135 0.74 1.11 -13.76
CA ASN A 135 -0.05 -0.12 -13.70
C ASN A 135 0.87 -1.35 -13.59
N LYS A 136 0.75 -2.09 -12.48
CA LYS A 136 1.55 -3.28 -12.17
C LYS A 136 1.48 -4.37 -13.25
N ILE A 137 0.30 -4.61 -13.80
CA ILE A 137 0.07 -5.65 -14.82
C ILE A 137 0.73 -5.24 -16.13
N LYS A 138 0.55 -3.99 -16.55
CA LYS A 138 1.16 -3.47 -17.80
C LYS A 138 2.68 -3.43 -17.74
N ASN A 139 3.23 -3.18 -16.55
CA ASN A 139 4.67 -3.10 -16.33
C ASN A 139 5.29 -4.45 -15.93
N ASP A 140 4.48 -5.52 -15.87
CA ASP A 140 4.88 -6.86 -15.43
C ASP A 140 5.78 -6.86 -14.19
N VAL A 141 5.31 -6.17 -13.15
CA VAL A 141 6.11 -5.94 -11.94
C VAL A 141 6.43 -7.24 -11.23
N GLY A 142 7.67 -7.39 -10.78
CA GLY A 142 8.13 -8.52 -9.99
C GLY A 142 8.76 -8.10 -8.66
N VAL A 143 9.05 -9.12 -7.85
CA VAL A 143 9.87 -9.01 -6.64
C VAL A 143 11.31 -8.67 -7.05
N PRO A 144 11.92 -7.62 -6.46
CA PRO A 144 13.31 -7.25 -6.72
C PRO A 144 14.31 -8.39 -6.49
N ARG A 145 15.35 -8.45 -7.33
CA ARG A 145 16.35 -9.54 -7.31
C ARG A 145 17.04 -9.70 -5.96
N TRP A 146 17.39 -8.60 -5.29
CA TRP A 146 18.04 -8.65 -3.98
C TRP A 146 17.18 -9.30 -2.88
N ILE A 147 15.85 -9.32 -3.05
CA ILE A 147 14.94 -10.05 -2.16
C ILE A 147 14.92 -11.54 -2.54
N LYS A 148 14.89 -11.85 -3.83
CA LYS A 148 14.89 -13.24 -4.33
C LYS A 148 16.17 -14.00 -3.97
N ASP A 149 17.30 -13.30 -3.98
CA ASP A 149 18.62 -13.88 -3.72
C ASP A 149 18.87 -14.16 -2.21
N ASP A 150 17.97 -13.75 -1.30
CA ASP A 150 18.10 -13.97 0.14
C ASP A 150 16.81 -14.55 0.75
N ASP A 151 16.86 -15.78 1.22
CA ASP A 151 15.69 -16.50 1.75
C ASP A 151 14.99 -15.79 2.92
N SER A 152 15.73 -15.01 3.72
CA SER A 152 15.16 -14.29 4.86
C SER A 152 14.31 -13.11 4.38
N HIS A 153 14.83 -12.32 3.44
CA HIS A 153 14.07 -11.24 2.79
C HIS A 153 12.92 -11.79 1.95
N LEU A 154 13.14 -12.88 1.23
CA LEU A 154 12.10 -13.54 0.44
C LEU A 154 10.91 -13.95 1.31
N LYS A 155 11.16 -14.60 2.45
CA LYS A 155 10.10 -14.97 3.41
C LYS A 155 9.30 -13.76 3.89
N LEU A 156 9.96 -12.64 4.17
CA LEU A 156 9.31 -11.42 4.62
C LEU A 156 8.50 -10.74 3.49
N CYS A 157 9.02 -10.73 2.27
CA CYS A 157 8.29 -10.23 1.11
C CYS A 157 7.06 -11.10 0.80
N LEU A 158 7.20 -12.43 0.88
CA LEU A 158 6.07 -13.34 0.75
C LEU A 158 5.04 -13.13 1.85
N ARG A 159 5.44 -12.88 3.10
CA ARG A 159 4.50 -12.47 4.16
C ARG A 159 3.65 -11.29 3.70
N GLY A 160 4.29 -10.21 3.26
CA GLY A 160 3.57 -9.01 2.80
C GLY A 160 2.58 -9.30 1.67
N LEU A 161 2.98 -10.11 0.68
CA LEU A 161 2.12 -10.52 -0.43
C LEU A 161 0.92 -11.37 0.01
N PHE A 162 1.14 -12.36 0.87
CA PHE A 162 0.08 -13.22 1.37
C PHE A 162 -0.87 -12.49 2.33
N GLU A 163 -0.38 -11.49 3.08
CA GLU A 163 -1.23 -10.69 3.98
C GLU A 163 -2.13 -9.69 3.24
N THR A 164 -1.82 -9.33 1.99
CA THR A 164 -2.65 -8.43 1.16
C THR A 164 -3.53 -9.20 0.16
N ASP A 165 -2.90 -9.99 -0.71
CA ASP A 165 -3.55 -10.64 -1.86
C ASP A 165 -3.77 -12.15 -1.63
N GLY A 166 -3.30 -12.65 -0.50
CA GLY A 166 -3.42 -14.05 -0.14
C GLY A 166 -4.64 -14.34 0.74
N SER A 167 -5.00 -15.61 0.80
CA SER A 167 -5.99 -16.10 1.74
C SER A 167 -5.47 -17.33 2.46
N TYR A 168 -5.72 -17.37 3.77
CA TYR A 168 -5.35 -18.46 4.64
C TYR A 168 -6.61 -19.08 5.27
N TYR A 169 -6.82 -20.37 5.05
CA TYR A 169 -7.97 -21.10 5.58
C TYR A 169 -7.54 -22.44 6.19
N GLU A 170 -7.97 -22.68 7.42
CA GLU A 170 -7.91 -23.98 8.07
C GLU A 170 -9.32 -24.43 8.45
N GLN A 171 -9.75 -25.57 7.91
CA GLN A 171 -11.01 -26.21 8.25
C GLN A 171 -10.71 -27.63 8.73
N PRO A 172 -10.45 -27.82 10.03
CA PRO A 172 -10.10 -29.13 10.59
C PRO A 172 -11.16 -30.20 10.32
N HIS A 173 -12.44 -29.84 10.37
CA HIS A 173 -13.57 -30.75 10.11
C HIS A 173 -13.57 -31.34 8.69
N ASN A 174 -13.12 -30.57 7.69
CA ASN A 174 -13.01 -31.02 6.30
C ASN A 174 -11.59 -31.44 5.92
N SER A 175 -10.64 -31.41 6.87
CA SER A 175 -9.20 -31.59 6.62
C SER A 175 -8.65 -30.66 5.54
N THR A 176 -9.26 -29.49 5.34
CA THR A 176 -8.86 -28.51 4.31
C THR A 176 -7.92 -27.47 4.92
N TYR A 177 -6.70 -27.40 4.39
CA TYR A 177 -5.69 -26.42 4.79
C TYR A 177 -5.16 -25.79 3.51
N VAL A 178 -5.43 -24.50 3.34
CA VAL A 178 -5.11 -23.80 2.09
C VAL A 178 -4.49 -22.45 2.42
N LEU A 179 -3.33 -22.21 1.81
CA LEU A 179 -2.78 -20.88 1.65
C LEU A 179 -2.73 -20.59 0.16
N ASP A 180 -3.52 -19.61 -0.31
CA ASP A 180 -3.54 -19.20 -1.70
C ASP A 180 -3.11 -17.75 -1.87
N PHE A 181 -2.58 -17.45 -3.05
CA PHE A 181 -2.24 -16.11 -3.51
C PHE A 181 -2.86 -15.94 -4.89
N LYS A 182 -3.69 -14.91 -5.07
CA LYS A 182 -4.37 -14.65 -6.34
C LYS A 182 -3.98 -13.29 -6.87
N ASN A 183 -3.49 -13.25 -8.11
CA ASN A 183 -3.10 -12.00 -8.75
C ASN A 183 -3.22 -12.10 -10.28
N LYS A 184 -3.44 -10.98 -10.96
CA LYS A 184 -3.50 -10.91 -12.43
C LYS A 184 -2.14 -10.65 -13.08
N CYS A 185 -1.15 -10.19 -12.32
CA CYS A 185 0.21 -9.99 -12.80
C CYS A 185 0.92 -11.34 -12.89
N ARG A 186 1.32 -11.72 -14.11
CA ARG A 186 1.94 -13.03 -14.38
C ARG A 186 3.31 -13.14 -13.73
N GLN A 187 4.11 -12.07 -13.77
CA GLN A 187 5.41 -12.05 -13.11
C GLN A 187 5.29 -12.25 -11.59
N LEU A 188 4.32 -11.61 -10.91
CA LEU A 188 4.11 -11.83 -9.47
C LEU A 188 3.70 -13.28 -9.15
N LEU A 189 2.82 -13.89 -9.96
CA LEU A 189 2.49 -15.31 -9.79
C LEU A 189 3.71 -16.22 -10.00
N GLN A 190 4.58 -15.88 -10.95
CA GLN A 190 5.82 -16.62 -11.16
C GLN A 190 6.78 -16.44 -9.97
N ASP A 191 6.96 -15.22 -9.48
CA ASP A 191 7.83 -14.92 -8.35
C ASP A 191 7.38 -15.60 -7.05
N VAL A 192 6.08 -15.64 -6.77
CA VAL A 192 5.55 -16.36 -5.61
C VAL A 192 5.73 -17.87 -5.77
N PHE A 193 5.49 -18.41 -6.96
CA PHE A 193 5.71 -19.83 -7.22
C PHE A 193 7.18 -20.23 -7.04
N ASP A 194 8.09 -19.50 -7.68
CA ASP A 194 9.53 -19.78 -7.62
C ASP A 194 10.06 -19.58 -6.20
N GLY A 195 9.60 -18.55 -5.50
CA GLY A 195 9.97 -18.30 -4.11
C GLY A 195 9.53 -19.43 -3.17
N LEU A 196 8.31 -19.97 -3.35
CA LEU A 196 7.86 -21.12 -2.58
C LEU A 196 8.66 -22.39 -2.89
N VAL A 197 9.00 -22.62 -4.16
CA VAL A 197 9.85 -23.75 -4.58
C VAL A 197 11.25 -23.62 -3.99
N GLN A 198 11.83 -22.42 -4.03
CA GLN A 198 13.14 -22.11 -3.45
C GLN A 198 13.18 -22.41 -1.94
N LEU A 199 12.11 -22.09 -1.21
CA LEU A 199 11.98 -22.40 0.21
C LEU A 199 11.65 -23.89 0.49
N GLY A 200 11.59 -24.74 -0.54
CA GLY A 200 11.41 -26.19 -0.41
C GLY A 200 9.96 -26.66 -0.33
N TYR A 201 9.00 -25.82 -0.70
CA TYR A 201 7.58 -26.19 -0.75
C TYR A 201 7.16 -26.71 -2.13
N ARG A 202 5.97 -27.30 -2.21
CA ARG A 202 5.41 -27.84 -3.46
C ARG A 202 4.11 -27.11 -3.82
N PRO A 203 4.21 -25.85 -4.28
CA PRO A 203 3.05 -25.07 -4.68
C PRO A 203 2.37 -25.63 -5.93
N GLN A 204 1.06 -25.43 -6.01
CA GLN A 204 0.26 -25.59 -7.21
C GLN A 204 0.11 -24.22 -7.87
N LYS A 205 0.20 -24.17 -9.19
CA LYS A 205 -0.02 -22.94 -9.97
C LYS A 205 -1.16 -23.14 -10.96
N GLY A 206 -2.15 -22.26 -10.88
CA GLY A 206 -3.23 -22.15 -11.85
C GLY A 206 -3.07 -20.93 -12.74
N GLY A 207 -4.15 -20.55 -13.44
CA GLY A 207 -4.13 -19.39 -14.35
C GLY A 207 -3.86 -18.07 -13.64
N ASP A 208 -4.51 -17.84 -12.49
CA ASP A 208 -4.46 -16.59 -11.74
C ASP A 208 -4.13 -16.79 -10.25
N TYR A 209 -3.63 -17.98 -9.88
CA TYR A 209 -3.34 -18.33 -8.49
C TYR A 209 -2.09 -19.18 -8.31
N VAL A 210 -1.49 -19.06 -7.13
CA VAL A 210 -0.50 -19.99 -6.57
C VAL A 210 -1.02 -20.47 -5.21
N ARG A 211 -0.89 -21.76 -4.91
CA ARG A 211 -1.49 -22.36 -3.71
C ARG A 211 -0.62 -23.42 -3.05
N LEU A 212 -0.55 -23.40 -1.73
CA LEU A 212 -0.19 -24.56 -0.90
C LEU A 212 -1.47 -25.20 -0.35
N ALA A 213 -1.60 -26.51 -0.53
CA ALA A 213 -2.79 -27.28 -0.11
C ALA A 213 -2.47 -28.47 0.81
N LYS A 214 -1.19 -28.78 1.01
CA LYS A 214 -0.77 -29.84 1.94
C LYS A 214 -0.72 -29.28 3.35
N LYS A 215 -1.49 -29.87 4.27
CA LYS A 215 -1.56 -29.46 5.68
C LYS A 215 -0.19 -29.16 6.30
N ALA A 216 0.75 -30.10 6.22
CA ALA A 216 2.08 -29.93 6.80
C ALA A 216 2.85 -28.75 6.20
N GLU A 217 2.77 -28.54 4.88
CA GLU A 217 3.44 -27.42 4.21
C GLU A 217 2.78 -26.08 4.55
N VAL A 218 1.45 -26.03 4.53
CA VAL A 218 0.67 -24.83 4.88
C VAL A 218 0.99 -24.37 6.30
N GLN A 219 0.92 -25.28 7.28
CA GLN A 219 1.19 -24.97 8.68
C GLN A 219 2.66 -24.58 8.91
N LYS A 220 3.60 -25.29 8.27
CA LYS A 220 5.03 -24.96 8.33
C LYS A 220 5.28 -23.58 7.77
N PHE A 221 4.77 -23.28 6.57
CA PHE A 221 5.02 -22.00 5.91
C PHE A 221 4.37 -20.83 6.65
N ALA A 222 3.10 -20.96 7.08
CA ALA A 222 2.43 -19.93 7.87
C ALA A 222 3.20 -19.60 9.16
N LYS A 223 3.79 -20.61 9.81
CA LYS A 223 4.65 -20.43 10.99
C LYS A 223 5.98 -19.75 10.63
N GLU A 224 6.64 -20.15 9.56
CA GLU A 224 7.94 -19.60 9.14
C GLU A 224 7.87 -18.12 8.77
N ILE A 225 6.83 -17.71 8.05
CA ILE A 225 6.64 -16.30 7.71
C ILE A 225 6.06 -15.50 8.89
N ASN A 226 5.64 -16.16 9.97
CA ASN A 226 4.88 -15.58 11.07
C ASN A 226 3.64 -14.85 10.55
N PHE A 227 2.79 -15.57 9.81
CA PHE A 227 1.60 -15.02 9.16
C PHE A 227 0.69 -14.38 10.21
N ARG A 228 0.42 -13.08 10.08
CA ARG A 228 -0.36 -12.37 11.08
C ARG A 228 -1.83 -12.55 10.83
N ASN A 229 -2.53 -13.01 11.86
CA ASN A 229 -3.97 -12.99 11.85
C ASN A 229 -4.45 -11.61 12.30
N PHE A 230 -4.70 -10.71 11.35
CA PHE A 230 -5.31 -9.42 11.63
C PHE A 230 -6.83 -9.50 11.82
N SER A 231 -7.41 -10.71 11.95
CA SER A 231 -8.86 -10.88 12.12
C SER A 231 -9.39 -9.89 13.15
N CYS A 232 -10.37 -9.14 12.67
CA CYS A 232 -11.18 -8.24 13.47
C CYS A 232 -11.72 -9.06 14.65
N ARG A 233 -11.29 -8.73 15.88
CA ARG A 233 -12.06 -9.09 17.08
C ARG A 233 -13.37 -8.33 17.01
N ILE A 234 -14.32 -8.83 16.24
CA ILE A 234 -15.72 -8.51 16.45
C ILE A 234 -16.09 -9.28 17.71
N ARG A 235 -15.91 -8.63 18.86
CA ARG A 235 -16.65 -8.96 20.08
C ARG A 235 -17.99 -8.24 20.04
#